data_AF-A0A673N2G3-F1
#
_entry.id   AF-A0A673N2G3-F1
#
_cell.length_a   1.000
_cell.length_b   1.000
_cell.length_c   1.000
_cell.angle_alpha   90.00
_cell.angle_beta   90.00
_cell.angle_gamma   90.00
#
_symmetry.space_group_name_H-M   'P 1'
#
loop_
_entity.id
_entity.type
_entity.pdbx_description
1 polymer ?
#
loop_
_entity_poly.entity_id
_entity_poly.type
_entity_poly.pdbx_seq_one_letter_code
_entity_poly.pdbx_strand_id
1 'polypeptide(L)'
;MKSSDTFPHRRMTLPREKGRRQAVRGPAFMFNTRGSSLTAEEERFLDAAEYGNIPVVRKMLEESPTLNVNCVDYMGQNGLQLAVGNEHLEVTELLLQRDNLARVGDALLLAISKGYMRIVEALLGHPSFAGGERLTRSPCELQDDDFYSYDEDGTRFSPDITPIILAAHCQKYEVVHMLLMKGARIERPHDYFCKCADCTEKQRKDSFSHSRSRINAYRGLASPAYLSLSSEDPVLTALELSNELTKLANIEKEFKNDYRKLSMQCKDFVVGVLDLCRDTEEVEAILNGDISAELKEGQHHRSLLSRVKLAIKYEVKKFVAHPNCQQQLLTIWYENLSGLQEQTIAVKCLVVLVVALGLPLLAVGYWFAPCSKVRHI
;
A
#
# COMPACT_ATOMS: atom_id res chain seq x y z
N MET A 1 73.96 1.15 7.74
CA MET A 1 73.84 2.00 6.54
C MET A 1 72.38 2.37 6.35
N LYS A 2 72.13 3.67 6.17
CA LYS A 2 70.84 4.27 5.84
C LYS A 2 70.41 3.87 4.42
N SER A 3 69.13 3.54 4.26
CA SER A 3 68.36 3.69 3.01
C SER A 3 66.90 3.88 3.47
N SER A 4 66.45 5.13 3.63
CA SER A 4 65.91 6.02 2.59
C SER A 4 64.39 5.95 2.57
N ASP A 5 63.79 7.06 2.97
CA ASP A 5 62.38 7.34 3.16
C ASP A 5 61.51 6.99 1.94
N THR A 6 60.29 6.51 2.21
CA THR A 6 59.19 6.62 1.24
C THR A 6 57.90 6.92 2.00
N PHE A 7 57.40 8.14 1.80
CA PHE A 7 56.21 8.72 2.41
C PHE A 7 54.93 7.95 2.08
N PRO A 8 53.89 8.03 2.93
CA PRO A 8 52.66 7.28 2.75
C PRO A 8 51.82 7.87 1.60
N HIS A 9 51.40 7.01 0.67
CA HIS A 9 50.45 7.37 -0.37
C HIS A 9 49.10 7.78 0.24
N ARG A 10 48.86 9.09 0.24
CA ARG A 10 47.56 9.73 0.46
C ARG A 10 46.56 9.21 -0.59
N ARG A 11 45.71 8.23 -0.23
CA ARG A 11 44.54 7.86 -1.04
C ARG A 11 43.58 9.06 -1.04
N MET A 12 43.63 9.86 -2.10
CA MET A 12 42.58 10.81 -2.44
C MET A 12 41.32 10.00 -2.77
N THR A 13 40.31 10.12 -1.91
CA THR A 13 38.95 9.68 -2.19
C THR A 13 38.36 10.59 -3.26
N LEU A 14 38.24 10.09 -4.49
CA LEU A 14 37.41 10.71 -5.51
C LEU A 14 35.94 10.62 -5.05
N PRO A 15 35.17 11.72 -5.09
CA PRO A 15 33.75 11.67 -4.81
C PRO A 15 33.08 10.85 -5.90
N ARG A 16 32.57 9.67 -5.53
CA ARG A 16 31.72 8.86 -6.40
C ARG A 16 30.45 9.66 -6.64
N GLU A 17 30.37 10.27 -7.81
CA GLU A 17 29.19 11.00 -8.27
C GLU A 17 27.95 10.11 -8.13
N LYS A 18 26.89 10.72 -7.60
CA LYS A 18 25.58 10.12 -7.45
C LYS A 18 25.09 9.73 -8.85
N GLY A 19 25.25 8.46 -9.19
CA GLY A 19 24.57 7.83 -10.31
C GLY A 19 23.07 7.80 -10.06
N ARG A 20 22.40 8.95 -10.24
CA ARG A 20 21.02 8.94 -10.74
C ARG A 20 21.12 8.27 -12.10
N ARG A 21 20.69 7.02 -12.21
CA ARG A 21 20.30 6.47 -13.51
C ARG A 21 19.10 7.31 -13.96
N GLN A 22 19.38 8.45 -14.58
CA GLN A 22 18.47 9.02 -15.55
C GLN A 22 18.35 7.96 -16.63
N ALA A 23 17.12 7.54 -16.91
CA ALA A 23 16.82 6.83 -18.14
C ALA A 23 17.09 7.80 -19.29
N VAL A 24 18.35 7.95 -19.67
CA VAL A 24 18.74 8.63 -20.90
C VAL A 24 18.42 7.61 -21.99
N ARG A 25 17.23 7.74 -22.58
CA ARG A 25 16.93 7.17 -23.89
C ARG A 25 17.90 7.82 -24.87
N GLY A 26 19.03 7.15 -25.11
CA GLY A 26 20.01 7.57 -26.10
C GLY A 26 19.51 7.29 -27.52
N PRO A 27 20.06 7.96 -28.54
CA PRO A 27 19.67 7.79 -29.94
C PRO A 27 20.00 6.40 -30.52
N ALA A 28 20.65 5.51 -29.76
CA ALA A 28 20.97 4.14 -30.19
C ALA A 28 19.72 3.30 -30.53
N PHE A 29 18.56 3.65 -29.98
CA PHE A 29 17.28 3.02 -30.33
C PHE A 29 16.81 3.34 -31.77
N MET A 30 17.24 4.48 -32.35
CA MET A 30 16.95 4.82 -33.75
C MET A 30 17.71 3.94 -34.75
N PHE A 31 18.72 3.18 -34.31
CA PHE A 31 19.60 2.40 -35.19
C PHE A 31 19.36 0.89 -35.12
N ASN A 32 18.37 0.43 -34.37
CA ASN A 32 18.01 -0.99 -34.38
C ASN A 32 17.15 -1.28 -35.62
N THR A 33 17.81 -1.67 -36.70
CA THR A 33 17.25 -2.08 -38.00
C THR A 33 16.51 -3.43 -37.93
N ARG A 34 15.66 -3.62 -36.92
CA ARG A 34 14.82 -4.82 -36.72
C ARG A 34 13.37 -4.52 -36.36
N GLY A 35 12.93 -3.26 -36.42
CA GLY A 35 11.49 -3.00 -36.56
C GLY A 35 11.07 -3.42 -37.97
N SER A 36 10.11 -4.33 -38.10
CA SER A 36 9.40 -4.54 -39.36
C SER A 36 8.99 -3.17 -39.90
N SER A 37 9.37 -2.81 -41.13
CA SER A 37 8.93 -1.55 -41.72
C SER A 37 7.41 -1.52 -41.73
N LEU A 38 6.83 -0.68 -40.87
CA LEU A 38 5.40 -0.42 -40.79
C LEU A 38 4.89 -0.13 -42.20
N THR A 39 3.82 -0.79 -42.59
CA THR A 39 3.11 -0.41 -43.81
C THR A 39 2.48 0.97 -43.61
N ALA A 40 2.29 1.72 -44.70
CA ALA A 40 1.62 3.02 -44.62
C ALA A 40 0.18 2.91 -44.07
N GLU A 41 -0.45 1.73 -44.19
CA GLU A 41 -1.72 1.41 -43.57
C GLU A 41 -1.60 1.28 -42.04
N GLU A 42 -0.58 0.57 -41.54
CA GLU A 42 -0.34 0.44 -40.10
C GLU A 42 0.07 1.77 -39.44
N GLU A 43 0.91 2.58 -40.10
CA GLU A 43 1.29 3.91 -39.61
C GLU A 43 0.05 4.81 -39.48
N ARG A 44 -0.80 4.84 -40.52
CA ARG A 44 -2.06 5.58 -40.50
C ARG A 44 -3.02 5.09 -39.41
N PHE A 45 -3.03 3.78 -39.13
CA PHE A 45 -3.84 3.20 -38.06
C PHE A 45 -3.33 3.64 -36.68
N LEU A 46 -2.02 3.60 -36.43
CA LEU A 46 -1.42 4.03 -35.18
C LEU A 46 -1.66 5.52 -34.92
N ASP A 47 -1.46 6.37 -35.93
CA ASP A 47 -1.80 7.80 -35.84
C ASP A 47 -3.29 8.00 -35.51
N ALA A 48 -4.18 7.29 -36.21
CA ALA A 48 -5.61 7.40 -35.96
C ALA A 48 -5.98 6.98 -34.52
N ALA A 49 -5.33 5.94 -33.98
CA ALA A 49 -5.52 5.51 -32.60
C ALA A 49 -4.94 6.51 -31.58
N GLU A 50 -3.77 7.10 -31.86
CA GLU A 50 -3.11 8.09 -31.01
C GLU A 50 -3.91 9.40 -30.93
N TYR A 51 -4.42 9.89 -32.05
CA TYR A 51 -5.21 11.13 -32.13
C TYR A 51 -6.70 10.93 -31.80
N GLY A 52 -7.16 9.69 -31.60
CA GLY A 52 -8.55 9.40 -31.24
C GLY A 52 -9.54 9.50 -32.40
N ASN A 53 -9.09 9.25 -33.64
CA ASN A 53 -9.93 9.33 -34.84
C ASN A 53 -10.82 8.09 -35.00
N ILE A 54 -11.91 8.07 -34.24
CA ILE A 54 -12.90 6.98 -34.16
C ILE A 54 -13.37 6.48 -35.54
N PRO A 55 -13.84 7.33 -36.49
CA PRO A 55 -14.37 6.83 -37.76
C PRO A 55 -13.28 6.19 -38.62
N VAL A 56 -12.05 6.70 -38.58
CA VAL A 56 -10.93 6.12 -39.33
C VAL A 56 -10.54 4.77 -38.72
N VAL A 57 -10.39 4.70 -37.39
CA VAL A 57 -10.06 3.44 -36.70
C VAL A 57 -11.14 2.38 -36.97
N ARG A 58 -12.42 2.72 -36.83
CA ARG A 58 -13.54 1.81 -37.12
C ARG A 58 -13.49 1.31 -38.57
N LYS A 59 -13.36 2.23 -39.52
CA LYS A 59 -13.31 1.89 -40.95
C LYS A 59 -12.15 0.95 -41.27
N MET A 60 -10.96 1.23 -40.74
CA MET A 60 -9.78 0.39 -40.97
C MET A 60 -9.92 -0.99 -40.30
N LEU A 61 -10.53 -1.07 -39.12
CA LEU A 61 -10.82 -2.36 -38.48
C LEU A 61 -11.84 -3.21 -39.27
N GLU A 62 -12.83 -2.59 -39.91
CA GLU A 62 -13.89 -3.27 -40.66
C GLU A 62 -13.46 -3.63 -42.10
N GLU A 63 -12.73 -2.74 -42.78
CA GLU A 63 -12.45 -2.84 -44.23
C GLU A 63 -11.07 -3.40 -44.58
N SER A 64 -10.10 -3.40 -43.65
CA SER A 64 -8.71 -3.82 -43.95
C SER A 64 -8.39 -5.22 -43.41
N PRO A 65 -8.47 -6.29 -44.23
CA PRO A 65 -8.12 -7.66 -43.81
C PRO A 65 -6.61 -7.87 -43.64
N THR A 66 -5.78 -6.98 -44.20
CA THR A 66 -4.32 -7.00 -44.12
C THR A 66 -3.78 -6.31 -42.87
N LEU A 67 -4.62 -5.58 -42.13
CA LEU A 67 -4.19 -4.77 -41.00
C LEU A 67 -3.83 -5.65 -39.80
N ASN A 68 -2.58 -5.55 -39.36
CA ASN A 68 -2.16 -6.10 -38.08
C ASN A 68 -2.55 -5.12 -36.96
N VAL A 69 -3.53 -5.49 -36.14
CA VAL A 69 -3.99 -4.68 -34.99
C VAL A 69 -2.91 -4.54 -33.91
N ASN A 70 -1.98 -5.50 -33.84
CA ASN A 70 -0.85 -5.50 -32.91
C ASN A 70 0.42 -4.88 -33.52
N CYS A 71 0.28 -4.04 -34.55
CA CYS A 71 1.41 -3.25 -35.02
C CYS A 71 1.93 -2.35 -33.90
N VAL A 72 3.23 -2.07 -33.92
CA VAL A 72 3.93 -1.29 -32.90
C VAL A 72 4.60 -0.08 -33.52
N ASP A 73 4.55 1.05 -32.82
CA ASP A 73 5.20 2.28 -33.24
C ASP A 73 6.73 2.20 -33.11
N TYR A 74 7.42 3.31 -33.41
CA TYR A 74 8.86 3.39 -33.26
C TYR A 74 9.33 3.15 -31.82
N MET A 75 8.53 3.45 -30.80
CA MET A 75 8.77 3.20 -29.37
C MET A 75 8.38 1.78 -28.93
N GLY A 76 7.88 0.95 -29.85
CA GLY A 76 7.40 -0.38 -29.56
C GLY A 76 6.04 -0.40 -28.87
N GLN A 77 5.18 0.60 -29.03
CA GLN A 77 3.85 0.68 -28.42
C GLN A 77 2.76 0.28 -29.41
N ASN A 78 1.76 -0.48 -28.96
CA ASN A 78 0.62 -0.85 -29.79
C ASN A 78 -0.47 0.24 -29.80
N GLY A 79 -1.39 0.15 -30.77
CA GLY A 79 -2.52 1.08 -30.89
C GLY A 79 -3.39 1.18 -29.63
N LEU A 80 -3.53 0.09 -28.86
CA LEU A 80 -4.26 0.08 -27.59
C LEU A 80 -3.56 0.90 -26.50
N GLN A 81 -2.24 0.75 -26.33
CA GLN A 81 -1.43 1.51 -25.37
C GLN A 81 -1.43 3.00 -25.71
N LEU A 82 -1.39 3.35 -27.00
CA LEU A 82 -1.50 4.75 -27.46
C LEU A 82 -2.88 5.34 -27.16
N ALA A 83 -3.96 4.62 -27.50
CA ALA A 83 -5.33 5.04 -27.22
C ALA A 83 -5.58 5.22 -25.71
N VAL A 84 -5.12 4.27 -24.89
CA VAL A 84 -5.24 4.34 -23.43
C VAL A 84 -4.36 5.44 -22.84
N GLY A 85 -3.15 5.66 -23.37
CA GLY A 85 -2.24 6.72 -22.94
C GLY A 85 -2.85 8.11 -23.07
N ASN A 86 -3.63 8.33 -24.14
CA ASN A 86 -4.28 9.59 -24.49
C ASN A 86 -5.75 9.68 -24.04
N GLU A 87 -6.24 8.72 -23.24
CA GLU A 87 -7.60 8.69 -22.68
C GLU A 87 -8.73 8.57 -23.74
N HIS A 88 -8.46 7.92 -24.88
CA HIS A 88 -9.46 7.71 -25.94
C HIS A 88 -10.34 6.49 -25.64
N LEU A 89 -11.37 6.68 -24.80
CA LEU A 89 -12.28 5.60 -24.38
C LEU A 89 -12.96 4.90 -25.56
N GLU A 90 -13.57 5.64 -26.49
CA GLU A 90 -14.32 5.04 -27.60
C GLU A 90 -13.43 4.23 -28.54
N VAL A 91 -12.21 4.72 -28.80
CA VAL A 91 -11.21 3.97 -29.58
C VAL A 91 -10.78 2.71 -28.82
N THR A 92 -10.58 2.82 -27.50
CA THR A 92 -10.24 1.67 -26.65
C THR A 92 -11.34 0.61 -26.71
N GLU A 93 -12.62 0.99 -26.59
CA GLU A 93 -13.76 0.07 -26.68
C GLU A 93 -13.83 -0.61 -28.05
N LEU A 94 -13.55 0.11 -29.14
CA LEU A 94 -13.51 -0.46 -30.49
C LEU A 94 -12.38 -1.47 -30.67
N LEU A 95 -11.19 -1.16 -30.14
CA LEU A 95 -10.07 -2.09 -30.18
C LEU A 95 -10.38 -3.35 -29.38
N LEU A 96 -10.97 -3.21 -28.18
CA LEU A 96 -11.31 -4.33 -27.28
C LEU A 96 -12.38 -5.28 -27.84
N GLN A 97 -13.09 -4.93 -28.91
CA GLN A 97 -13.99 -5.86 -29.61
C GLN A 97 -13.24 -6.94 -30.41
N ARG A 98 -11.91 -6.83 -30.54
CA ARG A 98 -11.07 -7.80 -31.25
C ARG A 98 -10.42 -8.78 -30.28
N ASP A 99 -10.61 -10.07 -30.53
CA ASP A 99 -10.14 -11.13 -29.63
C ASP A 99 -8.61 -11.31 -29.61
N ASN A 100 -7.90 -10.86 -30.66
CA ASN A 100 -6.46 -11.10 -30.85
C ASN A 100 -5.57 -9.94 -30.38
N LEU A 101 -5.95 -9.21 -29.32
CA LEU A 101 -5.14 -8.10 -28.80
C LEU A 101 -3.99 -8.56 -27.91
N ALA A 102 -2.77 -8.12 -28.23
CA ALA A 102 -1.59 -8.24 -27.39
C ALA A 102 -1.49 -7.06 -26.39
N ARG A 103 -0.67 -7.21 -25.33
CA ARG A 103 -0.32 -6.14 -24.36
C ARG A 103 -1.48 -5.47 -23.63
N VAL A 104 -2.62 -6.14 -23.53
CA VAL A 104 -3.79 -5.65 -22.77
C VAL A 104 -3.47 -5.47 -21.29
N GLY A 105 -2.57 -6.31 -20.73
CA GLY A 105 -2.11 -6.20 -19.34
C GLY A 105 -1.32 -4.93 -19.07
N ASP A 106 -0.41 -4.53 -19.96
CA ASP A 106 0.33 -3.27 -19.82
C ASP A 106 -0.61 -2.06 -19.97
N ALA A 107 -1.56 -2.11 -20.92
CA ALA A 107 -2.58 -1.08 -21.07
C ALA A 107 -3.43 -0.92 -19.79
N LEU A 108 -3.78 -2.02 -19.11
CA LEU A 108 -4.45 -1.98 -17.81
C LEU A 108 -3.58 -1.29 -16.75
N LEU A 109 -2.30 -1.67 -16.63
CA LEU A 109 -1.40 -1.03 -15.65
C LEU A 109 -1.22 0.48 -15.94
N LEU A 110 -1.18 0.88 -17.21
CA LEU A 110 -1.14 2.29 -17.61
C LEU A 110 -2.40 3.04 -17.16
N ALA A 111 -3.56 2.48 -17.46
CA ALA A 111 -4.85 3.07 -17.11
C ALA A 111 -5.00 3.23 -15.58
N ILE A 112 -4.54 2.25 -14.80
CA ILE A 112 -4.52 2.30 -13.34
C ILE A 112 -3.56 3.40 -12.83
N SER A 113 -2.36 3.49 -13.42
CA SER A 113 -1.36 4.48 -13.04
C SER A 113 -1.85 5.92 -13.27
N LYS A 114 -2.58 6.15 -14.37
CA LYS A 114 -3.20 7.44 -14.70
C LYS A 114 -4.50 7.68 -13.91
N GLY A 115 -5.23 6.63 -13.57
CA GLY A 115 -6.51 6.68 -12.88
C GLY A 115 -7.71 6.85 -13.83
N TYR A 116 -7.62 6.35 -15.06
CA TYR A 116 -8.71 6.42 -16.04
C TYR A 116 -9.77 5.37 -15.73
N MET A 117 -10.71 5.69 -14.84
CA MET A 117 -11.70 4.75 -14.32
C MET A 117 -12.50 4.02 -15.41
N ARG A 118 -13.08 4.77 -16.36
CA ARG A 118 -13.92 4.21 -17.42
C ARG A 118 -13.16 3.25 -18.34
N ILE A 119 -11.90 3.58 -18.62
CA ILE A 119 -11.00 2.75 -19.42
C ILE A 119 -10.63 1.48 -18.65
N VAL A 120 -10.35 1.58 -17.35
CA VAL A 120 -10.11 0.41 -16.49
C VAL A 120 -11.33 -0.52 -16.47
N GLU A 121 -12.54 0.03 -16.38
CA GLU A 121 -13.77 -0.76 -16.42
C GLU A 121 -13.94 -1.48 -17.77
N ALA A 122 -13.75 -0.77 -18.89
CA ALA A 122 -13.79 -1.36 -20.23
C ALA A 122 -12.75 -2.49 -20.40
N LEU A 123 -11.51 -2.26 -19.94
CA LEU A 123 -10.44 -3.25 -19.98
C LEU A 123 -10.74 -4.48 -19.12
N LEU A 124 -11.28 -4.30 -17.90
CA LEU A 124 -11.67 -5.40 -17.01
C LEU A 124 -12.90 -6.18 -17.51
N GLY A 125 -13.66 -5.62 -18.45
CA GLY A 125 -14.74 -6.30 -19.17
C GLY A 125 -14.26 -7.26 -20.26
N HIS A 126 -12.99 -7.16 -20.68
CA HIS A 126 -12.43 -7.98 -21.75
C HIS A 126 -12.31 -9.48 -21.34
N PRO A 127 -12.61 -10.44 -22.23
CA PRO A 127 -12.55 -11.88 -21.93
C PRO A 127 -11.19 -12.35 -21.42
N SER A 128 -10.09 -11.68 -21.80
CA SER A 128 -8.74 -11.96 -21.29
C SER A 128 -8.59 -11.88 -19.77
N PHE A 129 -9.48 -11.18 -19.07
CA PHE A 129 -9.49 -11.07 -17.61
C PHE A 129 -10.59 -11.88 -16.92
N ALA A 130 -11.43 -12.61 -17.67
CA ALA A 130 -12.57 -13.34 -17.13
C ALA A 130 -12.17 -14.45 -16.13
N GLY A 131 -10.98 -15.05 -16.30
CA GLY A 131 -10.49 -16.12 -15.43
C GLY A 131 -9.90 -15.67 -14.09
N GLY A 132 -9.70 -14.36 -13.85
CA GLY A 132 -9.14 -13.83 -12.60
C GLY A 132 -7.66 -14.17 -12.31
N GLU A 133 -7.14 -15.27 -12.85
CA GLU A 133 -5.75 -15.73 -12.63
C GLU A 133 -4.70 -14.68 -13.06
N ARG A 134 -4.98 -13.93 -14.14
CA ARG A 134 -4.09 -12.86 -14.63
C ARG A 134 -4.13 -11.60 -13.76
N LEU A 135 -5.11 -11.45 -12.88
CA LEU A 135 -5.21 -10.34 -11.92
C LEU A 135 -4.52 -10.66 -10.59
N THR A 136 -4.46 -11.94 -10.21
CA THR A 136 -3.87 -12.42 -8.96
C THR A 136 -2.39 -12.76 -9.11
N ARG A 137 -1.99 -13.41 -10.20
CA ARG A 137 -0.60 -13.79 -10.44
C ARG A 137 0.24 -12.60 -10.89
N SER A 138 1.49 -12.57 -10.42
CA SER A 138 2.45 -11.56 -10.86
C SER A 138 2.87 -11.80 -12.31
N PRO A 139 3.17 -10.74 -13.08
CA PRO A 139 3.76 -10.89 -14.43
C PRO A 139 4.99 -11.81 -14.46
N CYS A 140 5.81 -11.83 -13.40
CA CYS A 140 6.93 -12.77 -13.23
C CYS A 140 6.55 -14.27 -13.23
N GLU A 141 5.33 -14.61 -12.83
CA GLU A 141 4.87 -15.99 -12.66
C GLU A 141 4.09 -16.49 -13.88
N LEU A 142 3.64 -15.56 -14.73
CA LEU A 142 2.97 -15.86 -15.98
C LEU A 142 4.04 -16.05 -17.06
N GLN A 143 4.16 -17.25 -17.62
CA GLN A 143 5.04 -17.57 -18.75
C GLN A 143 4.50 -17.05 -20.10
N ASP A 144 3.65 -16.02 -20.06
CA ASP A 144 2.95 -15.46 -21.23
C ASP A 144 3.65 -14.14 -21.59
N ASP A 145 4.65 -14.21 -22.47
CA ASP A 145 5.70 -13.19 -22.65
C ASP A 145 5.17 -11.82 -23.12
N ASP A 146 4.02 -11.76 -23.78
CA ASP A 146 3.53 -10.54 -24.44
C ASP A 146 2.35 -9.83 -23.74
N PHE A 147 1.80 -10.39 -22.66
CA PHE A 147 0.58 -9.82 -22.07
C PHE A 147 0.82 -8.53 -21.27
N TYR A 148 1.93 -8.48 -20.53
CA TYR A 148 2.36 -7.34 -19.70
C TYR A 148 3.58 -6.60 -20.29
N SER A 149 4.09 -7.01 -21.45
CA SER A 149 5.20 -6.33 -22.10
C SER A 149 4.79 -4.93 -22.55
N TYR A 150 5.68 -3.96 -22.31
CA TYR A 150 5.51 -2.59 -22.79
C TYR A 150 6.08 -2.50 -24.20
N ASP A 151 7.32 -2.96 -24.36
CA ASP A 151 8.10 -3.05 -25.59
C ASP A 151 8.84 -4.39 -25.63
N GLU A 152 9.73 -4.57 -26.62
CA GLU A 152 10.59 -5.75 -26.76
C GLU A 152 11.66 -5.87 -25.65
N ASP A 153 11.90 -4.79 -24.89
CA ASP A 153 12.93 -4.71 -23.85
C ASP A 153 12.40 -5.03 -22.44
N GLY A 154 11.06 -5.06 -22.26
CA GLY A 154 10.42 -5.61 -21.07
C GLY A 154 9.12 -4.92 -20.65
N THR A 155 8.84 -4.95 -19.35
CA THR A 155 7.61 -4.42 -18.75
C THR A 155 7.78 -3.00 -18.24
N ARG A 156 6.73 -2.17 -18.29
CA ARG A 156 6.77 -0.76 -17.81
C ARG A 156 7.03 -0.66 -16.31
N PHE A 157 6.41 -1.56 -15.55
CA PHE A 157 6.49 -1.61 -14.10
C PHE A 157 7.39 -2.76 -13.65
N SER A 158 7.78 -2.78 -12.38
CA SER A 158 8.53 -3.94 -11.87
C SER A 158 7.65 -5.21 -12.01
N PRO A 159 8.20 -6.34 -12.47
CA PRO A 159 7.39 -7.48 -12.91
C PRO A 159 6.73 -8.24 -11.75
N ASP A 160 7.02 -7.85 -10.52
CA ASP A 160 6.38 -8.25 -9.27
C ASP A 160 5.09 -7.45 -8.95
N ILE A 161 4.81 -6.37 -9.67
CA ILE A 161 3.64 -5.52 -9.43
C ILE A 161 2.42 -6.09 -10.15
N THR A 162 1.43 -6.52 -9.37
CA THR A 162 0.09 -6.86 -9.88
C THR A 162 -0.79 -5.60 -10.02
N PRO A 163 -1.88 -5.66 -10.81
CA PRO A 163 -2.81 -4.54 -10.96
C PRO A 163 -3.34 -3.99 -9.62
N ILE A 164 -3.64 -4.86 -8.67
CA ILE A 164 -4.12 -4.46 -7.33
C ILE A 164 -3.02 -3.77 -6.49
N ILE A 165 -1.76 -4.22 -6.58
CA ILE A 165 -0.64 -3.58 -5.91
C ILE A 165 -0.44 -2.17 -6.48
N LEU A 166 -0.49 -2.01 -7.80
CA LEU A 166 -0.36 -0.71 -8.45
C LEU A 166 -1.49 0.24 -8.06
N ALA A 167 -2.74 -0.24 -8.08
CA ALA A 167 -3.91 0.55 -7.68
C ALA A 167 -3.81 1.04 -6.23
N ALA A 168 -3.32 0.17 -5.34
CA ALA A 168 -3.04 0.49 -3.94
C ALA A 168 -1.91 1.53 -3.80
N HIS A 169 -0.82 1.41 -4.56
CA HIS A 169 0.27 2.39 -4.56
C HIS A 169 -0.19 3.79 -5.01
N CYS A 170 -1.09 3.84 -6.00
CA CYS A 170 -1.66 5.07 -6.54
C CYS A 170 -2.83 5.64 -5.70
N GLN A 171 -3.25 4.93 -4.63
CA GLN A 171 -4.36 5.32 -3.74
C GLN A 171 -5.69 5.57 -4.49
N LYS A 172 -5.98 4.76 -5.53
CA LYS A 172 -7.20 4.86 -6.33
C LYS A 172 -8.31 3.98 -5.75
N TYR A 173 -9.10 4.53 -4.83
CA TYR A 173 -10.14 3.78 -4.09
C TYR A 173 -11.13 3.03 -5.00
N GLU A 174 -11.64 3.68 -6.04
CA GLU A 174 -12.63 3.07 -6.95
C GLU A 174 -12.02 1.91 -7.75
N VAL A 175 -10.79 2.06 -8.23
CA VAL A 175 -10.06 0.99 -8.95
C VAL A 175 -9.75 -0.17 -8.01
N VAL A 176 -9.31 0.11 -6.78
CA VAL A 176 -9.09 -0.91 -5.75
C VAL A 176 -10.39 -1.67 -5.47
N HIS A 177 -11.52 -0.96 -5.34
CA HIS A 177 -12.82 -1.58 -5.16
C HIS A 177 -13.21 -2.48 -6.35
N MET A 178 -13.09 -1.99 -7.59
CA MET A 178 -13.37 -2.79 -8.79
C MET A 178 -12.53 -4.08 -8.86
N LEU A 179 -11.24 -3.99 -8.54
CA LEU A 179 -10.32 -5.14 -8.54
C LEU A 179 -10.65 -6.13 -7.41
N LEU A 180 -11.00 -5.65 -6.22
CA LEU A 180 -11.44 -6.48 -5.10
C LEU A 180 -12.75 -7.22 -5.43
N MET A 181 -13.70 -6.57 -6.10
CA MET A 181 -14.96 -7.18 -6.55
C MET A 181 -14.73 -8.29 -7.58
N LYS A 182 -13.64 -8.21 -8.35
CA LYS A 182 -13.19 -9.26 -9.28
C LYS A 182 -12.37 -10.38 -8.58
N GLY A 183 -12.20 -10.32 -7.26
CA GLY A 183 -11.50 -11.33 -6.47
C GLY A 183 -9.98 -11.15 -6.40
N ALA A 184 -9.42 -10.05 -6.92
CA ALA A 184 -7.99 -9.79 -6.86
C ALA A 184 -7.60 -9.24 -5.47
N ARG A 185 -6.92 -10.06 -4.66
CA ARG A 185 -6.39 -9.68 -3.34
C ARG A 185 -4.86 -9.71 -3.34
N ILE A 186 -4.25 -8.84 -2.54
CA ILE A 186 -2.81 -8.84 -2.34
C ILE A 186 -2.45 -10.00 -1.41
N GLU A 187 -1.60 -10.90 -1.88
CA GLU A 187 -1.06 -11.99 -1.07
C GLU A 187 -0.11 -11.43 0.00
N ARG A 188 -0.26 -11.92 1.24
CA ARG A 188 0.64 -11.52 2.32
C ARG A 188 2.00 -12.17 2.11
N PRO A 189 3.11 -11.41 2.08
CA PRO A 189 4.43 -11.97 1.93
C PRO A 189 4.76 -12.88 3.13
N HIS A 190 5.51 -13.95 2.88
CA HIS A 190 5.97 -14.84 3.94
C HIS A 190 6.93 -14.12 4.90
N ASP A 191 7.07 -14.68 6.11
CA ASP A 191 8.05 -14.22 7.08
C ASP A 191 9.46 -14.22 6.48
N TYR A 192 10.28 -13.26 6.90
CA TYR A 192 11.63 -13.04 6.37
C TYR A 192 12.51 -14.29 6.48
N PHE A 193 12.32 -15.09 7.54
CA PHE A 193 13.09 -16.31 7.79
C PHE A 193 12.43 -17.58 7.27
N CYS A 194 11.37 -17.46 6.44
CA CYS A 194 10.70 -18.61 5.85
C CYS A 194 11.64 -19.40 4.92
N LYS A 195 11.59 -20.73 5.02
CA LYS A 195 12.42 -21.67 4.25
C LYS A 195 11.60 -22.57 3.32
N CYS A 196 10.41 -22.14 2.90
CA CYS A 196 9.63 -22.91 1.94
C CYS A 196 10.36 -23.02 0.58
N ALA A 197 9.95 -23.98 -0.24
CA ALA A 197 10.56 -24.23 -1.54
C ALA A 197 10.50 -22.96 -2.42
N ASP A 198 9.33 -22.31 -2.50
CA ASP A 198 9.11 -21.14 -3.34
C ASP A 198 9.98 -19.93 -2.94
N CYS A 199 10.07 -19.63 -1.64
CA CYS A 199 10.93 -18.54 -1.14
C CYS A 199 12.40 -18.84 -1.40
N THR A 200 12.83 -20.10 -1.19
CA THR A 200 14.22 -20.52 -1.41
C THR A 200 14.57 -20.45 -2.89
N GLU A 201 13.66 -20.84 -3.77
CA GLU A 201 13.84 -20.77 -5.23
C GLU A 201 13.89 -19.32 -5.72
N LYS A 202 12.93 -18.48 -5.32
CA LYS A 202 12.92 -17.04 -5.65
C LYS A 202 14.18 -16.33 -5.17
N GLN A 203 14.66 -16.66 -3.96
CA GLN A 203 15.90 -16.12 -3.41
C GLN A 203 17.17 -16.61 -4.14
N ARG A 204 17.19 -17.87 -4.59
CA ARG A 204 18.30 -18.43 -5.38
C ARG A 204 18.37 -17.83 -6.78
N LYS A 205 17.21 -17.58 -7.41
CA LYS A 205 17.10 -16.98 -8.74
C LYS A 205 17.56 -15.52 -8.71
N ASP A 206 16.95 -14.71 -7.84
CA ASP A 206 17.36 -13.33 -7.62
C ASP A 206 16.91 -12.81 -6.23
N SER A 207 17.87 -12.74 -5.30
CA SER A 207 17.67 -12.19 -3.95
C SER A 207 17.23 -10.72 -3.98
N PHE A 208 17.73 -9.92 -4.92
CA PHE A 208 17.41 -8.50 -4.98
C PHE A 208 15.96 -8.29 -5.44
N SER A 209 15.55 -8.94 -6.54
CA SER A 209 14.15 -8.91 -6.99
C SER A 209 13.19 -9.45 -5.92
N HIS A 210 13.57 -10.51 -5.21
CA HIS A 210 12.77 -11.04 -4.11
C HIS A 210 12.55 -10.03 -2.98
N SER A 211 13.60 -9.32 -2.56
CA SER A 211 13.48 -8.25 -1.56
C SER A 211 12.61 -7.07 -2.05
N ARG A 212 12.68 -6.74 -3.35
CA ARG A 212 11.88 -5.68 -3.97
C ARG A 212 10.41 -6.04 -4.08
N SER A 213 10.11 -7.29 -4.43
CA SER A 213 8.74 -7.83 -4.44
C SER A 213 8.08 -7.76 -3.07
N ARG A 214 8.81 -8.14 -2.01
CA ARG A 214 8.31 -8.07 -0.63
C ARG A 214 7.93 -6.64 -0.22
N ILE A 215 8.79 -5.66 -0.47
CA ILE A 215 8.48 -4.28 -0.10
C ILE A 215 7.34 -3.70 -0.95
N ASN A 216 7.22 -4.08 -2.22
CA ASN A 216 6.11 -3.66 -3.08
C ASN A 216 4.76 -4.24 -2.60
N ALA A 217 4.75 -5.50 -2.16
CA ALA A 217 3.58 -6.12 -1.52
C ALA A 217 3.20 -5.39 -0.23
N TYR A 218 4.16 -5.16 0.68
CA TYR A 218 3.91 -4.40 1.92
C TYR A 218 3.44 -2.97 1.66
N ARG A 219 3.96 -2.31 0.63
CA ARG A 219 3.51 -0.98 0.22
C ARG A 219 2.06 -0.98 -0.27
N GLY A 220 1.62 -2.05 -0.93
CA GLY A 220 0.22 -2.24 -1.29
C GLY A 220 -0.67 -2.45 -0.05
N LEU A 221 -0.26 -3.38 0.84
CA LEU A 221 -0.99 -3.71 2.07
C LEU A 221 -1.11 -2.52 3.03
N ALA A 222 -0.08 -1.69 3.13
CA ALA A 222 -0.03 -0.51 4.01
C ALA A 222 -0.77 0.72 3.44
N SER A 223 -1.35 0.62 2.25
CA SER A 223 -2.07 1.73 1.65
C SER A 223 -3.44 1.96 2.31
N PRO A 224 -3.84 3.21 2.60
CA PRO A 224 -5.16 3.53 3.15
C PRO A 224 -6.32 3.00 2.29
N ALA A 225 -6.18 3.04 0.97
CA ALA A 225 -7.19 2.54 0.04
C ALA A 225 -7.43 1.04 0.19
N TYR A 226 -6.35 0.25 0.32
CA TYR A 226 -6.48 -1.18 0.50
C TYR A 226 -6.96 -1.53 1.91
N LEU A 227 -6.43 -0.89 2.96
CA LEU A 227 -6.84 -1.12 4.35
C LEU A 227 -8.35 -0.87 4.53
N SER A 228 -8.85 0.25 4.01
CA SER A 228 -10.26 0.65 4.17
C SER A 228 -11.25 -0.28 3.46
N LEU A 229 -10.87 -0.87 2.32
CA LEU A 229 -11.79 -1.63 1.47
C LEU A 229 -11.65 -3.16 1.61
N SER A 230 -10.50 -3.65 2.08
CA SER A 230 -10.21 -5.09 2.10
C SER A 230 -10.42 -5.76 3.47
N SER A 231 -10.35 -4.99 4.56
CA SER A 231 -10.38 -5.50 5.93
C SER A 231 -11.68 -5.13 6.64
N GLU A 232 -12.19 -6.05 7.45
CA GLU A 232 -13.39 -5.84 8.26
C GLU A 232 -13.11 -4.85 9.41
N ASP A 233 -11.96 -5.00 10.07
CA ASP A 233 -11.44 -4.06 11.07
C ASP A 233 -10.15 -3.39 10.57
N PRO A 234 -10.26 -2.21 9.92
CA PRO A 234 -9.11 -1.50 9.36
C PRO A 234 -8.19 -0.93 10.45
N VAL A 235 -8.71 -0.61 11.64
CA VAL A 235 -7.92 -0.03 12.73
C VAL A 235 -7.00 -1.08 13.32
N LEU A 236 -7.52 -2.26 13.66
CA LEU A 236 -6.70 -3.36 14.18
C LEU A 236 -5.66 -3.81 13.15
N THR A 237 -6.10 -4.02 11.90
CA THR A 237 -5.21 -4.45 10.81
C THR A 237 -4.06 -3.46 10.60
N ALA A 238 -4.33 -2.15 10.62
CA ALA A 238 -3.31 -1.12 10.48
C ALA A 238 -2.34 -1.08 11.68
N LEU A 239 -2.84 -1.28 12.91
CA LEU A 239 -1.99 -1.34 14.10
C LEU A 239 -1.04 -2.53 14.05
N GLU A 240 -1.53 -3.73 13.74
CA GLU A 240 -0.72 -4.94 13.61
C GLU A 240 0.33 -4.80 12.50
N LEU A 241 -0.09 -4.34 11.32
CA LEU A 241 0.78 -4.13 10.17
C LEU A 241 1.87 -3.09 10.48
N SER A 242 1.54 -2.01 11.20
CA SER A 242 2.54 -1.00 11.60
C SER A 242 3.64 -1.59 12.48
N ASN A 243 3.30 -2.51 13.38
CA ASN A 243 4.24 -3.19 14.25
C ASN A 243 5.11 -4.18 13.46
N GLU A 244 4.51 -4.95 12.55
CA GLU A 244 5.21 -5.85 11.64
C GLU A 244 6.24 -5.10 10.79
N LEU A 245 5.84 -4.01 10.13
CA LEU A 245 6.72 -3.15 9.34
C LEU A 245 7.86 -2.57 10.19
N THR A 246 7.59 -2.22 11.44
CA THR A 246 8.62 -1.70 12.36
C THR A 246 9.65 -2.77 12.73
N LYS A 247 9.22 -4.02 12.92
CA LYS A 247 10.12 -5.16 13.13
C LYS A 247 10.96 -5.45 11.89
N LEU A 248 10.33 -5.49 10.71
CA LEU A 248 11.01 -5.70 9.43
C LEU A 248 12.03 -4.60 9.14
N ALA A 249 11.75 -3.34 9.49
CA ALA A 249 12.71 -2.25 9.38
C ALA A 249 13.99 -2.44 10.22
N ASN A 250 13.95 -3.28 11.27
CA ASN A 250 15.12 -3.60 12.07
C ASN A 250 15.87 -4.85 11.53
N ILE A 251 15.17 -5.72 10.81
CA ILE A 251 15.73 -6.92 10.17
C ILE A 251 16.41 -6.54 8.85
N GLU A 252 15.67 -5.90 7.93
CA GLU A 252 16.18 -5.42 6.63
C GLU A 252 16.73 -4.00 6.77
N LYS A 253 18.06 -3.87 6.78
CA LYS A 253 18.72 -2.58 6.98
C LYS A 253 18.73 -1.73 5.70
N GLU A 254 18.71 -2.39 4.54
CA GLU A 254 18.79 -1.79 3.21
C GLU A 254 17.57 -0.92 2.91
N PHE A 255 16.36 -1.43 3.19
CA PHE A 255 15.09 -0.73 2.97
C PHE A 255 14.46 -0.19 4.26
N LYS A 256 15.24 -0.09 5.34
CA LYS A 256 14.80 0.38 6.66
C LYS A 256 13.98 1.67 6.62
N ASN A 257 14.38 2.63 5.80
CA ASN A 257 13.70 3.91 5.70
C ASN A 257 12.32 3.78 5.07
N ASP A 258 12.14 2.87 4.12
CA ASP A 258 10.87 2.70 3.42
C ASP A 258 9.88 1.94 4.29
N TYR A 259 10.29 0.88 5.01
CA TYR A 259 9.44 0.25 6.02
C TYR A 259 8.99 1.22 7.12
N ARG A 260 9.88 2.11 7.56
CA ARG A 260 9.52 3.16 8.55
C ARG A 260 8.47 4.13 8.00
N LYS A 261 8.57 4.53 6.73
CA LYS A 261 7.55 5.36 6.09
C LYS A 261 6.21 4.64 6.00
N LEU A 262 6.20 3.37 5.60
CA LEU A 262 4.97 2.55 5.52
C LEU A 262 4.35 2.33 6.91
N SER A 263 5.17 2.08 7.93
CA SER A 263 4.71 1.99 9.32
C SER A 263 4.06 3.31 9.78
N MET A 264 4.69 4.46 9.48
CA MET A 264 4.11 5.76 9.77
C MET A 264 2.81 6.02 9.01
N GLN A 265 2.71 5.59 7.74
CA GLN A 265 1.48 5.69 6.96
C GLN A 265 0.33 4.91 7.60
N CYS A 266 0.57 3.69 8.10
CA CYS A 266 -0.42 2.92 8.84
C CYS A 266 -0.83 3.61 10.15
N LYS A 267 0.14 4.18 10.89
CA LYS A 267 -0.13 4.92 12.13
C LYS A 267 -0.95 6.18 11.88
N ASP A 268 -0.62 6.94 10.85
CA ASP A 268 -1.33 8.17 10.48
C ASP A 268 -2.73 7.85 9.93
N PHE A 269 -2.92 6.72 9.24
CA PHE A 269 -4.24 6.24 8.85
C PHE A 269 -5.16 6.02 10.05
N VAL A 270 -4.68 5.32 11.09
CA VAL A 270 -5.49 5.07 12.31
C VAL A 270 -5.84 6.37 13.03
N VAL A 271 -4.92 7.34 13.07
CA VAL A 271 -5.21 8.68 13.62
C VAL A 271 -6.28 9.37 12.77
N GLY A 272 -6.16 9.35 11.44
CA GLY A 272 -7.14 9.94 10.54
C GLY A 272 -8.54 9.33 10.66
N VAL A 273 -8.66 8.04 10.98
CA VAL A 273 -9.96 7.42 11.28
C VAL A 273 -10.55 7.96 12.58
N LEU A 274 -9.72 8.13 13.63
CA LEU A 274 -10.15 8.68 14.91
C LEU A 274 -10.54 10.18 14.83
N ASP A 275 -9.88 10.93 13.94
CA ASP A 275 -10.18 12.34 13.68
C ASP A 275 -11.60 12.53 13.09
N LEU A 276 -12.15 11.50 12.43
CA LEU A 276 -13.46 11.56 11.77
C LEU A 276 -14.64 11.24 12.69
N CYS A 277 -14.38 10.74 13.90
CA CYS A 277 -15.43 10.43 14.88
C CYS A 277 -16.13 11.70 15.37
N ARG A 278 -17.46 11.65 15.45
CA ARG A 278 -18.32 12.75 15.87
C ARG A 278 -18.95 12.51 17.24
N ASP A 279 -19.25 11.26 17.55
CA ASP A 279 -19.95 10.89 18.78
C ASP A 279 -19.06 10.08 19.73
N THR A 280 -19.37 10.12 21.03
CA THR A 280 -18.63 9.37 22.05
C THR A 280 -18.73 7.87 21.84
N GLU A 281 -19.85 7.37 21.31
CA GLU A 281 -20.05 5.96 20.97
C GLU A 281 -19.08 5.50 19.87
N GLU A 282 -18.86 6.32 18.83
CA GLU A 282 -17.89 6.00 17.78
C GLU A 282 -16.46 5.97 18.32
N VAL A 283 -16.11 6.93 19.18
CA VAL A 283 -14.80 6.98 19.84
C VAL A 283 -14.60 5.76 20.73
N GLU A 284 -15.59 5.40 21.55
CA GLU A 284 -15.55 4.21 22.40
C GLU A 284 -15.43 2.92 21.58
N ALA A 285 -16.17 2.81 20.48
CA ALA A 285 -16.08 1.66 19.57
C ALA A 285 -14.68 1.53 18.97
N ILE A 286 -14.02 2.65 18.61
CA ILE A 286 -12.64 2.61 18.11
C ILE A 286 -11.65 2.22 19.22
N LEU A 287 -11.78 2.79 20.42
CA LEU A 287 -10.80 2.59 21.51
C LEU A 287 -10.92 1.22 22.19
N ASN A 288 -12.12 0.65 22.25
CA ASN A 288 -12.40 -0.63 22.89
C ASN A 288 -12.47 -1.79 21.89
N GLY A 289 -12.80 -1.54 20.62
CA GLY A 289 -13.02 -2.58 19.62
C GLY A 289 -14.24 -3.47 19.92
N ASP A 290 -14.31 -4.62 19.26
CA ASP A 290 -15.41 -5.58 19.46
C ASP A 290 -15.32 -6.30 20.81
N ILE A 291 -16.15 -5.83 21.74
CA ILE A 291 -16.34 -6.41 23.09
C ILE A 291 -16.81 -7.88 23.01
N SER A 292 -17.42 -8.28 21.89
CA SER A 292 -18.01 -9.62 21.67
C SER A 292 -16.99 -10.75 21.52
N ALA A 293 -15.78 -10.48 21.01
CA ALA A 293 -14.73 -11.49 20.88
C ALA A 293 -14.04 -11.79 22.23
N GLU A 294 -13.95 -10.79 23.11
CA GLU A 294 -13.28 -10.89 24.41
C GLU A 294 -14.17 -11.51 25.50
N LEU A 295 -15.50 -11.55 25.31
CA LEU A 295 -16.45 -12.20 26.23
C LEU A 295 -16.30 -13.73 26.33
N LYS A 296 -15.48 -14.36 25.47
CA LYS A 296 -15.13 -15.80 25.58
C LYS A 296 -14.04 -16.08 26.62
N GLU A 297 -13.32 -15.07 27.11
CA GLU A 297 -12.27 -15.22 28.13
C GLU A 297 -12.67 -14.65 29.49
N GLY A 298 -13.83 -15.06 30.05
CA GLY A 298 -14.08 -15.16 31.51
C GLY A 298 -13.72 -13.99 32.47
N GLN A 299 -13.37 -12.80 32.00
CA GLN A 299 -12.86 -11.69 32.81
C GLN A 299 -13.91 -10.59 32.90
N HIS A 300 -14.87 -10.77 33.79
CA HIS A 300 -15.97 -9.84 34.07
C HIS A 300 -15.55 -8.53 34.78
N HIS A 301 -14.27 -8.16 34.75
CA HIS A 301 -13.81 -6.86 35.19
C HIS A 301 -12.67 -6.36 34.29
N ARG A 302 -13.00 -5.39 33.43
CA ARG A 302 -12.09 -4.35 32.90
C ARG A 302 -11.26 -4.70 31.64
N SER A 303 -11.92 -4.96 30.51
CA SER A 303 -11.30 -4.75 29.18
C SER A 303 -11.72 -3.42 28.55
N LEU A 304 -11.70 -2.34 29.34
CA LEU A 304 -11.75 -1.00 28.77
C LEU A 304 -10.39 -0.75 28.10
N LEU A 305 -10.42 -0.19 26.88
CA LEU A 305 -9.27 0.35 26.15
C LEU A 305 -8.28 -0.70 25.60
N SER A 306 -8.75 -1.87 25.14
CA SER A 306 -7.89 -2.92 24.56
C SER A 306 -7.03 -2.39 23.39
N ARG A 307 -7.62 -1.61 22.48
CA ARG A 307 -6.89 -0.99 21.36
C ARG A 307 -5.92 0.10 21.82
N VAL A 308 -6.22 0.82 22.91
CA VAL A 308 -5.27 1.80 23.47
C VAL A 308 -4.07 1.10 24.10
N LYS A 309 -4.28 0.01 24.85
CA LYS A 309 -3.18 -0.81 25.39
C LYS A 309 -2.31 -1.35 24.25
N LEU A 310 -2.93 -1.80 23.16
CA LEU A 310 -2.23 -2.24 21.96
C LEU A 310 -1.45 -1.11 21.29
N ALA A 311 -2.07 0.08 21.14
CA ALA A 311 -1.43 1.26 20.57
C ALA A 311 -0.23 1.73 21.40
N ILE A 312 -0.27 1.63 22.73
CA ILE A 312 0.87 1.89 23.61
C ILE A 312 1.97 0.84 23.36
N LYS A 313 1.62 -0.44 23.29
CA LYS A 313 2.57 -1.53 23.00
C LYS A 313 3.27 -1.35 21.65
N TYR A 314 2.59 -0.78 20.66
CA TYR A 314 3.13 -0.51 19.31
C TYR A 314 3.68 0.90 19.12
N GLU A 315 3.78 1.67 20.21
CA GLU A 315 4.30 3.03 20.25
C GLU A 315 3.63 3.97 19.22
N VAL A 316 2.30 3.92 19.12
CA VAL A 316 1.51 4.81 18.26
C VAL A 316 1.18 6.10 19.03
N LYS A 317 2.21 6.95 19.16
CA LYS A 317 2.16 8.14 20.03
C LYS A 317 1.04 9.12 19.68
N LYS A 318 0.83 9.39 18.39
CA LYS A 318 -0.20 10.35 17.92
C LYS A 318 -1.62 9.89 18.25
N PHE A 319 -1.89 8.59 18.16
CA PHE A 319 -3.21 8.03 18.45
C PHE A 319 -3.57 8.18 19.94
N VAL A 320 -2.63 7.88 20.83
CA VAL A 320 -2.85 8.03 22.27
C VAL A 320 -2.94 9.50 22.65
N ALA A 321 -2.10 10.37 22.07
CA ALA A 321 -2.12 11.81 22.33
C ALA A 321 -3.29 12.57 21.69
N HIS A 322 -4.15 11.90 20.92
CA HIS A 322 -5.26 12.53 20.22
C HIS A 322 -6.29 13.12 21.20
N PRO A 323 -6.83 14.34 20.98
CA PRO A 323 -7.79 14.97 21.89
C PRO A 323 -9.00 14.08 22.24
N ASN A 324 -9.61 13.40 21.28
CA ASN A 324 -10.75 12.51 21.53
C ASN A 324 -10.37 11.31 22.42
N CYS A 325 -9.16 10.76 22.22
CA CYS A 325 -8.64 9.68 23.05
C CYS A 325 -8.34 10.17 24.47
N GLN A 326 -7.69 11.32 24.60
CA GLN A 326 -7.37 11.93 25.89
C GLN A 326 -8.63 12.30 26.68
N GLN A 327 -9.66 12.83 26.02
CA GLN A 327 -10.94 13.13 26.67
C GLN A 327 -11.58 11.87 27.24
N GLN A 328 -11.64 10.78 26.48
CA GLN A 328 -12.18 9.52 26.98
C GLN A 328 -11.37 8.96 28.16
N LEU A 329 -10.04 9.02 28.08
CA LEU A 329 -9.16 8.61 29.17
C LEU A 329 -9.36 9.47 30.42
N LEU A 330 -9.59 10.78 30.27
CA LEU A 330 -9.90 11.67 31.37
C LEU A 330 -11.27 11.35 31.99
N THR A 331 -12.29 11.06 31.19
CA THR A 331 -13.61 10.64 31.69
C THR A 331 -13.50 9.38 32.55
N ILE A 332 -12.73 8.39 32.10
CA ILE A 332 -12.48 7.14 32.86
C ILE A 332 -11.64 7.43 34.12
N TRP A 333 -10.68 8.34 34.05
CA TRP A 333 -9.83 8.69 35.19
C TRP A 333 -10.59 9.42 36.30
N TYR A 334 -11.52 10.30 35.94
CA TYR A 334 -12.32 11.12 36.88
C TYR A 334 -13.74 10.58 37.11
N GLU A 335 -14.07 9.36 36.70
CA GLU A 335 -15.43 8.79 36.73
C GLU A 335 -16.14 8.96 38.09
N ASN A 336 -15.40 8.79 39.20
CA ASN A 336 -15.94 8.94 40.55
C ASN A 336 -15.59 10.28 41.23
N LEU A 337 -14.83 11.14 40.55
CA LEU A 337 -14.31 12.42 41.04
C LEU A 337 -14.54 13.55 40.02
N SER A 338 -15.70 13.56 39.37
CA SER A 338 -16.05 14.52 38.31
C SER A 338 -15.88 15.98 38.74
N GLY A 339 -16.26 16.29 39.99
CA GLY A 339 -16.12 17.62 40.57
C GLY A 339 -14.68 18.10 40.78
N LEU A 340 -13.67 17.21 40.72
CA LEU A 340 -12.25 17.55 40.88
C LEU A 340 -11.60 18.02 39.56
N GLN A 341 -12.16 17.64 38.41
CA GLN A 341 -11.57 17.93 37.11
C GLN A 341 -11.47 19.45 36.85
N GLU A 342 -12.52 20.20 37.18
CA GLU A 342 -12.64 21.65 36.99
C GLU A 342 -11.98 22.48 38.11
N GLN A 343 -11.46 21.84 39.17
CA GLN A 343 -10.92 22.56 40.32
C GLN A 343 -9.54 23.14 40.07
N THR A 344 -9.24 24.21 40.82
CA THR A 344 -7.92 24.87 40.81
C THR A 344 -6.82 23.92 41.27
N ILE A 345 -5.59 24.20 40.82
CA ILE A 345 -4.41 23.39 41.15
C ILE A 345 -4.19 23.32 42.67
N ALA A 346 -4.49 24.41 43.40
CA ALA A 346 -4.35 24.45 44.87
C ALA A 346 -5.26 23.42 45.58
N VAL A 347 -6.52 23.29 45.14
CA VAL A 347 -7.46 22.29 45.66
C VAL A 347 -6.99 20.89 45.33
N LYS A 348 -6.50 20.66 44.09
CA LYS A 348 -5.94 19.37 43.67
C LYS A 348 -4.73 18.97 44.55
N CYS A 349 -3.81 19.90 44.82
CA CYS A 349 -2.67 19.66 45.70
C CYS A 349 -3.08 19.37 47.15
N LEU A 350 -4.10 20.08 47.67
CA LEU A 350 -4.64 19.83 49.01
C LEU A 350 -5.23 18.42 49.12
N VAL A 351 -6.04 18.01 48.12
CA VAL A 351 -6.63 16.66 48.08
C VAL A 351 -5.54 15.59 48.05
N VAL A 352 -4.51 15.74 47.21
CA VAL A 352 -3.38 14.81 47.15
C VAL A 352 -2.65 14.72 48.49
N LEU A 353 -2.45 15.84 49.19
CA LEU A 353 -1.80 15.87 50.49
C LEU A 353 -2.63 15.17 51.58
N VAL A 354 -3.95 15.41 51.61
CA VAL A 354 -4.87 14.74 52.54
C VAL A 354 -4.91 13.23 52.28
N VAL A 355 -4.96 12.81 51.01
CA VAL A 355 -4.92 11.38 50.63
C VAL A 355 -3.57 10.75 51.01
N ALA A 356 -2.46 11.44 50.81
CA ALA A 356 -1.12 10.95 51.18
C ALA A 356 -0.98 10.73 52.69
N LEU A 357 -1.53 11.63 53.52
CA LEU A 357 -1.53 11.49 54.98
C LEU A 357 -2.54 10.43 55.47
N GLY A 358 -3.67 10.28 54.77
CA GLY A 358 -4.74 9.32 55.10
C GLY A 358 -4.55 7.91 54.56
N LEU A 359 -3.52 7.68 53.73
CA LEU A 359 -3.21 6.40 53.08
C LEU A 359 -3.17 5.18 54.03
N PRO A 360 -2.56 5.23 55.24
CA PRO A 360 -2.58 4.08 56.15
C PRO A 360 -3.98 3.76 56.68
N LEU A 361 -4.84 4.76 56.89
CA LEU A 361 -6.23 4.56 57.32
C LEU A 361 -7.09 4.01 56.17
N LEU A 362 -6.86 4.48 54.94
CA LEU A 362 -7.52 3.97 53.74
C LEU A 362 -7.17 2.49 53.48
N ALA A 363 -5.91 2.10 53.69
CA ALA A 363 -5.48 0.72 53.55
C ALA A 363 -6.16 -0.23 54.55
N VAL A 364 -6.27 0.20 55.82
CA VAL A 364 -7.01 -0.56 56.86
C VAL A 364 -8.50 -0.62 56.52
N GLY A 365 -9.10 0.49 56.09
CA GLY A 365 -10.51 0.54 55.66
C GLY A 365 -10.79 -0.39 54.48
N TYR A 366 -9.88 -0.48 53.52
CA TYR A 366 -10.00 -1.39 52.37
C TYR A 366 -9.93 -2.87 52.79
N TRP A 367 -9.10 -3.20 53.78
CA TRP A 367 -8.99 -4.57 54.31
C TRP A 367 -10.27 -5.03 55.03
N PHE A 368 -10.86 -4.16 55.85
CA PHE A 368 -12.03 -4.52 56.68
C PHE A 368 -13.37 -4.41 55.95
N ALA A 369 -13.51 -3.54 54.94
CA ALA A 369 -14.79 -3.29 54.26
C ALA A 369 -14.63 -3.08 52.74
N PRO A 370 -14.37 -4.15 51.96
CA PRO A 370 -14.13 -4.08 50.51
C PRO A 370 -15.37 -3.68 49.67
N CYS A 371 -16.55 -3.55 50.28
CA CYS A 371 -17.82 -3.20 49.62
C CYS A 371 -18.39 -1.84 50.05
N SER A 372 -17.63 -1.00 50.77
CA SER A 372 -18.09 0.32 51.22
C SER A 372 -18.02 1.37 50.10
N LYS A 373 -18.90 2.39 50.13
CA LYS A 373 -18.89 3.52 49.16
C LYS A 373 -17.55 4.27 49.10
N VAL A 374 -16.75 4.18 50.16
CA VAL A 374 -15.38 4.73 50.24
C VAL A 374 -14.45 4.10 49.21
N ARG A 375 -14.74 2.88 48.72
CA ARG A 375 -14.00 2.24 47.63
C ARG A 375 -14.12 2.97 46.28
N HIS A 376 -15.25 3.63 46.04
CA HIS A 376 -15.51 4.24 44.74
C HIS A 376 -14.84 5.61 44.59
N ILE A 377 -14.35 6.22 45.66
CA ILE A 377 -13.67 7.54 45.65
C ILE A 377 -12.16 7.29 45.60
#